data_AF-A0A2V7ZGQ2-F1
#
_entry.id   AF-A0A2V7ZGQ2-F1
#
_cell.length_a   1.000
_cell.length_b   1.000
_cell.length_c   1.000
_cell.angle_alpha   90.00
_cell.angle_beta   90.00
_cell.angle_gamma   90.00
#
_symmetry.space_group_name_H-M   'P 1'
#
loop_
_entity.id
_entity.type
_entity.pdbx_description
1 polymer ?
#
loop_
_entity_poly.entity_id
_entity_poly.type
_entity_poly.pdbx_seq_one_letter_code
_entity_poly.pdbx_strand_id
1 'polypeptide(L)'
;MFTLRYGWTTWQDSCDSQPFSAGLQSLGFNSTYVNALPSGGANIFPSLTFNEVEGVGGWGPGPIRWKGPYAINGALTKLVGNHSVKIGADFRRLGVALATETALGGSFAFDRQFTALNGVGGNEVASLLLGLPTASTNSKAPVNNGEGEWFTRYWGGYIQDDWRVTSRFTLNYGLRLDHEDGLREIDNRQTVGFDQNAVNPIDALVPKTGTLLGGKTLRGGLIYASVNGANDYQGSPKKIKPAPRIGVTYALDTNTVLRSGYGLYWAPWNYPPAGTGYGQTGFARSTFLSQSSAESEVPKATLDNPFPAGLLQPIGSSLGLLTGVGGQVDFIDQTKGSPKVHQYSADIQRQLPGGLAITIGYVGATGRDIGYGGVTDAIININQIDPAVARQLFPLGSGWDPTKLRESIANPFFGIAQAGELGTTPTIQRGQLLRPFPEFGDIYMHQTTAGSKRQYNALELLVDKRLGGGHWWGGRYSYTYGRTMDNQFGESSNYGRRTATPQNNYDLGAEYSLSNFDSPHRAGANRPAAGSHGHAERDVRAGRRMERVGGR
;
A
#
# COMPACT_ATOMS: atom_id res chain seq x y z
N MET A 1 25.49 4.41 33.09
CA MET A 1 25.08 5.60 32.31
C MET A 1 23.59 5.53 32.05
N PHE A 2 22.84 6.57 32.39
CA PHE A 2 21.41 6.67 32.13
C PHE A 2 21.17 7.77 31.09
N THR A 3 20.21 7.54 30.20
CA THR A 3 19.79 8.53 29.21
C THR A 3 18.27 8.48 29.08
N LEU A 4 17.64 9.64 29.13
CA LEU A 4 16.22 9.83 28.88
C LEU A 4 16.06 10.88 27.79
N ARG A 5 15.18 10.61 26.83
CA ARG A 5 14.86 11.50 25.72
C ARG A 5 13.35 11.63 25.62
N TYR A 6 12.90 12.86 25.43
CA TYR A 6 11.53 13.18 25.09
C TYR A 6 11.56 14.14 23.90
N GLY A 7 10.63 13.95 22.97
CA GLY A 7 10.45 14.86 21.85
C GLY A 7 9.06 14.73 21.26
N TRP A 8 8.64 15.80 20.61
CA TRP A 8 7.48 15.84 19.74
C TRP A 8 7.84 16.71 18.54
N THR A 9 7.28 16.38 17.37
CA THR A 9 7.44 17.17 16.16
C THR A 9 6.10 17.24 15.45
N THR A 10 5.79 18.38 14.85
CA THR A 10 4.72 18.48 13.87
C THR A 10 5.20 19.36 12.73
N TRP A 11 4.88 18.97 11.51
CA TRP A 11 5.12 19.79 10.34
C TRP A 11 4.05 19.49 9.31
N GLN A 12 3.77 20.49 8.49
CA GLN A 12 2.90 20.35 7.34
C GLN A 12 3.80 20.28 6.11
N ASP A 13 3.60 19.28 5.26
CA ASP A 13 4.23 19.30 3.95
C ASP A 13 3.63 20.45 3.15
N SER A 14 4.45 21.26 2.47
CA SER A 14 4.05 22.48 1.76
C SER A 14 3.31 22.17 0.46
N CYS A 15 2.16 21.57 0.64
CA CYS A 15 1.24 21.00 -0.31
C CYS A 15 -0.13 21.67 -0.13
N ASP A 16 -0.16 22.94 0.26
CA ASP A 16 -1.42 23.65 0.43
C ASP A 16 -2.05 23.90 -0.94
N SER A 17 -3.36 23.62 -1.04
CA SER A 17 -4.14 23.98 -2.22
C SER A 17 -3.93 25.47 -2.53
N GLN A 18 -3.48 25.79 -3.74
CA GLN A 18 -3.39 27.16 -4.19
C GLN A 18 -4.82 27.70 -4.34
N PRO A 19 -5.24 28.66 -3.49
CA PRO A 19 -6.61 29.12 -3.51
C PRO A 19 -6.86 29.90 -4.81
N PHE A 20 -7.87 29.50 -5.55
CA PHE A 20 -8.46 30.29 -6.61
C PHE A 20 -9.28 31.41 -5.97
N SER A 21 -8.63 32.54 -5.73
CA SER A 21 -9.16 33.68 -4.96
C SER A 21 -10.44 34.30 -5.53
N ALA A 22 -10.70 34.17 -6.83
CA ALA A 22 -11.95 34.63 -7.44
C ALA A 22 -13.15 33.73 -7.07
N GLY A 23 -12.89 32.49 -6.65
CA GLY A 23 -13.91 31.51 -6.25
C GLY A 23 -14.59 30.84 -7.45
N LEU A 24 -15.06 29.60 -7.27
CA LEU A 24 -15.62 28.79 -8.35
C LEU A 24 -16.87 29.43 -8.98
N GLN A 25 -17.67 30.16 -8.20
CA GLN A 25 -18.82 30.90 -8.71
C GLN A 25 -18.43 31.98 -9.73
N SER A 26 -17.21 32.54 -9.68
CA SER A 26 -16.78 33.54 -10.66
C SER A 26 -16.57 32.94 -12.06
N LEU A 27 -16.49 31.61 -12.17
CA LEU A 27 -16.39 30.87 -13.42
C LEU A 27 -17.76 30.48 -13.99
N GLY A 28 -18.87 30.87 -13.35
CA GLY A 28 -20.23 30.58 -13.82
C GLY A 28 -20.87 29.33 -13.20
N PHE A 29 -20.16 28.62 -12.31
CA PHE A 29 -20.73 27.47 -11.62
C PHE A 29 -21.93 27.85 -10.75
N ASN A 30 -22.97 27.02 -10.82
CA ASN A 30 -24.23 27.18 -10.12
C ASN A 30 -24.00 27.23 -8.60
N SER A 31 -24.68 28.17 -7.94
CA SER A 31 -24.55 28.37 -6.49
C SER A 31 -24.90 27.12 -5.67
N THR A 32 -25.85 26.29 -6.11
CA THR A 32 -26.20 25.03 -5.45
C THR A 32 -25.04 24.05 -5.47
N TYR A 33 -24.32 23.94 -6.60
CA TYR A 33 -23.13 23.10 -6.70
C TYR A 33 -22.01 23.63 -5.80
N VAL A 34 -21.68 24.92 -5.91
CA VAL A 34 -20.58 25.51 -5.14
C VAL A 34 -20.83 25.43 -3.63
N ASN A 35 -22.07 25.64 -3.18
CA ASN A 35 -22.44 25.54 -1.77
C ASN A 35 -22.47 24.10 -1.24
N ALA A 36 -22.56 23.10 -2.12
CA ALA A 36 -22.51 21.69 -1.76
C ALA A 36 -21.07 21.14 -1.65
N LEU A 37 -20.06 21.91 -2.08
CA LEU A 37 -18.67 21.50 -1.98
C LEU A 37 -18.17 21.54 -0.52
N PRO A 38 -17.24 20.64 -0.15
CA PRO A 38 -16.63 20.66 1.17
C PRO A 38 -15.78 21.92 1.39
N SER A 39 -15.41 22.18 2.64
CA SER A 39 -14.61 23.35 3.03
C SER A 39 -13.38 23.52 2.14
N GLY A 40 -13.20 24.73 1.58
CA GLY A 40 -12.11 25.05 0.65
C GLY A 40 -12.40 24.71 -0.81
N GLY A 41 -13.35 23.81 -1.12
CA GLY A 41 -13.68 23.40 -2.49
C GLY A 41 -14.17 24.55 -3.37
N ALA A 42 -14.97 25.47 -2.80
CA ALA A 42 -15.43 26.68 -3.49
C ALA A 42 -14.29 27.62 -3.93
N ASN A 43 -13.09 27.48 -3.35
CA ASN A 43 -11.92 28.30 -3.64
C ASN A 43 -10.84 27.49 -4.35
N ILE A 44 -11.16 26.34 -4.94
CA ILE A 44 -10.21 25.52 -5.70
C ILE A 44 -10.61 25.52 -7.17
N PHE A 45 -9.66 25.85 -8.04
CA PHE A 45 -9.87 25.76 -9.47
C PHE A 45 -10.09 24.29 -9.87
N PRO A 46 -11.10 23.96 -10.69
CA PRO A 46 -11.44 22.58 -11.00
C PRO A 46 -10.32 21.89 -11.80
N SER A 47 -10.29 20.56 -11.75
CA SER A 47 -9.41 19.77 -12.62
C SER A 47 -10.08 19.60 -13.98
N LEU A 48 -9.50 20.14 -15.05
CA LEU A 48 -9.97 19.92 -16.41
C LEU A 48 -9.03 18.92 -17.09
N THR A 49 -9.56 17.77 -17.49
CA THR A 49 -8.77 16.70 -18.12
C THR A 49 -9.19 16.46 -19.56
N PHE A 50 -8.22 16.15 -20.41
CA PHE A 50 -8.37 15.98 -21.85
C PHE A 50 -7.61 14.72 -22.28
N ASN A 51 -7.94 14.16 -23.45
CA ASN A 51 -7.27 12.98 -24.01
C ASN A 51 -6.09 13.33 -24.93
N GLU A 52 -6.15 14.45 -25.65
CA GLU A 52 -5.18 14.85 -26.68
C GLU A 52 -4.35 16.07 -26.29
N VAL A 53 -4.85 16.92 -25.40
CA VAL A 53 -4.13 18.09 -24.86
C VAL A 53 -3.82 17.95 -23.36
N GLU A 54 -2.92 18.80 -22.86
CA GLU A 54 -2.56 18.82 -21.45
C GLU A 54 -3.73 19.30 -20.58
N GLY A 55 -3.93 18.63 -19.45
CA GLY A 55 -4.90 19.04 -18.44
C GLY A 55 -4.58 20.40 -17.83
N VAL A 56 -5.62 21.13 -17.42
CA VAL A 56 -5.48 22.44 -16.78
C VAL A 56 -6.14 22.42 -15.41
N GLY A 57 -5.55 23.14 -14.47
CA GLY A 57 -5.98 23.16 -13.09
C GLY A 57 -5.56 21.89 -12.38
N GLY A 58 -6.41 21.43 -11.47
CA GLY A 58 -6.23 20.16 -10.80
C GLY A 58 -5.56 20.24 -9.43
N TRP A 59 -5.87 19.18 -8.68
CA TRP A 59 -5.24 18.68 -7.46
C TRP A 59 -4.47 19.73 -6.67
N GLY A 60 -5.17 20.70 -6.09
CA GLY A 60 -4.66 21.32 -4.88
C GLY A 60 -4.29 20.17 -3.94
N PRO A 61 -3.01 19.99 -3.57
CA PRO A 61 -2.65 18.81 -2.84
C PRO A 61 -3.39 18.83 -1.50
N GLY A 62 -3.78 17.64 -1.03
CA GLY A 62 -4.37 17.53 0.29
C GLY A 62 -3.31 17.89 1.31
N PRO A 63 -3.55 18.83 2.24
CA PRO A 63 -2.59 19.10 3.30
C PRO A 63 -2.27 17.79 4.03
N ILE A 64 -0.99 17.42 4.03
CA ILE A 64 -0.47 16.34 4.85
C ILE A 64 0.18 16.99 6.06
N ARG A 65 -0.47 16.85 7.22
CA ARG A 65 0.11 17.29 8.47
C ARG A 65 0.65 16.09 9.22
N TRP A 66 1.96 15.95 9.20
CA TRP A 66 2.64 14.97 10.02
C TRP A 66 2.53 15.40 11.48
N LYS A 67 1.81 14.60 12.25
CA LYS A 67 1.79 14.67 13.70
C LYS A 67 2.86 13.70 14.16
N GLY A 68 4.11 14.15 14.00
CA GLY A 68 5.32 13.42 14.33
C GLY A 68 5.29 12.83 15.73
N PRO A 69 6.16 11.85 16.03
CA PRO A 69 5.98 11.03 17.20
C PRO A 69 6.09 11.85 18.49
N TYR A 70 5.07 11.76 19.34
CA TYR A 70 5.30 11.91 20.77
C TYR A 70 6.18 10.73 21.19
N ALA A 71 7.48 10.95 21.37
CA ALA A 71 8.46 9.90 21.64
C ALA A 71 9.05 10.07 23.03
N ILE A 72 9.01 8.99 23.82
CA ILE A 72 9.70 8.88 25.10
C ILE A 72 10.61 7.66 25.02
N ASN A 73 11.91 7.86 25.21
CA ASN A 73 12.89 6.78 25.18
C ASN A 73 13.83 6.86 26.38
N GLY A 74 13.97 5.76 27.10
CA GLY A 74 14.89 5.63 28.23
C GLY A 74 15.84 4.46 28.03
N ALA A 75 17.11 4.64 28.37
CA ALA A 75 18.12 3.58 28.35
C ALA A 75 19.05 3.68 29.56
N LEU A 76 19.40 2.52 30.11
CA LEU A 76 20.39 2.34 31.17
C LEU A 76 21.44 1.36 30.68
N THR A 77 22.70 1.77 30.74
CA THR A 77 23.86 0.92 30.48
C THR A 77 24.67 0.76 31.76
N LYS A 78 24.99 -0.48 32.13
CA LYS A 78 25.84 -0.81 33.28
C LYS A 78 26.94 -1.77 32.84
N LEU A 79 28.18 -1.40 33.16
CA LEU A 79 29.33 -2.29 33.01
C LEU A 79 29.58 -2.95 34.37
N VAL A 80 29.57 -4.28 34.42
CA VAL A 80 29.79 -5.05 35.66
C VAL A 80 30.67 -6.25 35.34
N GLY A 81 31.92 -6.22 35.81
CA GLY A 81 32.89 -7.27 35.50
C GLY A 81 33.04 -7.45 33.99
N ASN A 82 32.77 -8.67 33.52
CA ASN A 82 32.84 -9.02 32.09
C ASN A 82 31.53 -8.79 31.32
N HIS A 83 30.54 -8.16 31.95
CA HIS A 83 29.22 -7.89 31.36
C HIS A 83 29.05 -6.42 31.01
N SER A 84 28.41 -6.18 29.88
CA SER A 84 27.89 -4.87 29.48
C SER A 84 26.39 -5.01 29.25
N VAL A 85 25.62 -4.71 30.30
CA VAL A 85 24.16 -4.84 30.31
C VAL A 85 23.52 -3.52 29.87
N LYS A 86 22.58 -3.60 28.93
CA LYS A 86 21.76 -2.48 28.46
C LYS A 86 20.29 -2.84 28.62
N ILE A 87 19.55 -1.96 29.29
CA ILE A 87 18.10 -2.05 29.48
C ILE A 87 17.49 -0.78 28.90
N GLY A 88 16.38 -0.88 28.18
CA GLY A 88 15.69 0.32 27.72
C GLY A 88 14.23 0.11 27.39
N ALA A 89 13.53 1.24 27.31
CA ALA A 89 12.11 1.32 26.98
C ALA A 89 11.86 2.46 25.99
N ASP A 90 10.84 2.29 25.17
CA ASP A 90 10.49 3.19 24.07
C ASP A 90 8.97 3.25 23.95
N PHE A 91 8.42 4.45 23.98
CA PHE A 91 7.01 4.72 23.69
C PHE A 91 6.94 5.75 22.56
N ARG A 92 6.05 5.52 21.60
CA ARG A 92 5.78 6.45 20.50
C ARG A 92 4.30 6.50 20.20
N ARG A 93 3.76 7.69 19.94
CA ARG A 93 2.49 7.87 19.23
C ARG A 93 2.78 8.54 17.89
N LEU A 94 2.64 7.80 16.81
CA LEU A 94 2.87 8.27 15.44
C LEU A 94 1.51 8.65 14.84
N GLY A 95 1.38 9.85 14.27
CA GLY A 95 0.13 10.28 13.66
C GLY A 95 0.30 11.11 12.40
N VAL A 96 -0.78 11.20 11.64
CA VAL A 96 -0.87 12.01 10.42
C VAL A 96 -2.30 12.49 10.24
N ALA A 97 -2.47 13.75 9.85
CA ALA A 97 -3.73 14.25 9.33
C ALA A 97 -3.61 14.40 7.81
N LEU A 98 -4.61 13.91 7.08
CA LEU A 98 -4.63 13.88 5.63
C LEU A 98 -6.01 14.33 5.15
N ALA A 99 -6.04 15.00 4.00
CA ALA A 99 -7.28 15.12 3.24
C ALA A 99 -7.73 13.72 2.79
N THR A 100 -8.98 13.36 3.05
CA THR A 100 -9.56 12.06 2.66
C THR A 100 -9.98 12.02 1.19
N GLU A 101 -10.08 13.19 0.57
CA GLU A 101 -10.42 13.41 -0.84
C GLU A 101 -9.61 14.59 -1.37
N THR A 102 -9.50 14.67 -2.69
CA THR A 102 -8.72 15.68 -3.42
C THR A 102 -9.55 16.21 -4.59
N ALA A 103 -9.11 17.27 -5.27
CA ALA A 103 -9.90 17.94 -6.31
C ALA A 103 -11.28 18.39 -5.79
N LEU A 104 -11.30 19.04 -4.62
CA LEU A 104 -12.53 19.48 -3.94
C LEU A 104 -13.34 20.52 -4.75
N GLY A 105 -12.75 21.15 -5.78
CA GLY A 105 -13.46 22.00 -6.74
C GLY A 105 -14.14 21.24 -7.88
N GLY A 106 -14.05 19.91 -7.89
CA GLY A 106 -14.51 19.04 -8.96
C GLY A 106 -13.44 18.74 -10.02
N SER A 107 -13.64 17.63 -10.69
CA SER A 107 -12.89 17.21 -11.87
C SER A 107 -13.86 17.01 -13.02
N PHE A 108 -13.50 17.50 -14.21
CA PHE A 108 -14.32 17.47 -15.41
C PHE A 108 -13.47 17.03 -16.59
N ALA A 109 -13.80 15.87 -17.16
CA ALA A 109 -13.17 15.39 -18.38
C ALA A 109 -13.91 15.91 -19.61
N PHE A 110 -13.15 16.23 -20.64
CA PHE A 110 -13.66 16.59 -21.96
C PHE A 110 -13.04 15.66 -22.99
N ASP A 111 -13.88 15.20 -23.91
CA ASP A 111 -13.47 14.43 -25.07
C ASP A 111 -14.20 14.98 -26.31
N ARG A 112 -14.02 14.32 -27.44
CA ARG A 112 -14.68 14.68 -28.69
C ARG A 112 -16.18 14.31 -28.74
N GLN A 113 -16.79 13.75 -27.68
CA GLN A 113 -18.13 13.15 -27.73
C GLN A 113 -19.19 14.14 -28.24
N PHE A 114 -19.17 15.38 -27.77
CA PHE A 114 -20.19 16.38 -28.15
C PHE A 114 -19.88 17.17 -29.42
N THR A 115 -18.72 16.94 -30.03
CA THR A 115 -18.26 17.68 -31.21
C THR A 115 -17.90 16.77 -32.38
N ALA A 116 -17.92 15.45 -32.16
CA ALA A 116 -17.76 14.44 -33.20
C ALA A 116 -19.11 14.09 -33.84
N LEU A 117 -19.09 13.81 -35.14
CA LEU A 117 -20.23 13.26 -35.85
C LEU A 117 -20.07 11.74 -35.95
N ASN A 118 -20.92 10.96 -35.28
CA ASN A 118 -20.84 9.49 -35.24
C ASN A 118 -19.44 8.98 -34.82
N GLY A 119 -18.82 9.63 -33.84
CA GLY A 119 -17.47 9.32 -33.37
C GLY A 119 -16.33 9.74 -34.30
N VAL A 120 -16.63 10.38 -35.44
CA VAL A 120 -15.65 10.88 -36.41
C VAL A 120 -15.47 12.39 -36.28
N GLY A 121 -14.21 12.82 -36.25
CA GLY A 121 -13.87 14.24 -36.05
C GLY A 121 -14.13 14.71 -34.63
N GLY A 122 -14.38 16.01 -34.47
CA GLY A 122 -14.57 16.64 -33.17
C GLY A 122 -13.27 17.03 -32.46
N ASN A 123 -13.41 17.78 -31.38
CA ASN A 123 -12.30 18.28 -30.58
C ASN A 123 -12.74 18.50 -29.12
N GLU A 124 -11.95 18.02 -28.19
CA GLU A 124 -12.22 18.12 -26.74
C GLU A 124 -12.16 19.55 -26.18
N VAL A 125 -11.34 20.42 -26.77
CA VAL A 125 -11.31 21.84 -26.43
C VAL A 125 -12.59 22.52 -26.92
N ALA A 126 -13.13 22.11 -28.07
CA ALA A 126 -14.44 22.59 -28.52
C ALA A 126 -15.56 22.13 -27.57
N SER A 127 -15.51 20.89 -27.06
CA SER A 127 -16.44 20.43 -26.01
C SER A 127 -16.33 21.24 -24.71
N LEU A 128 -15.12 21.64 -24.31
CA LEU A 128 -14.90 22.57 -23.19
C LEU A 128 -15.53 23.94 -23.46
N LEU A 129 -15.32 24.53 -24.64
CA LEU A 129 -15.87 25.84 -25.00
C LEU A 129 -17.41 25.83 -25.02
N LEU A 130 -18.03 24.68 -25.30
CA LEU A 130 -19.47 24.47 -25.18
C LEU A 130 -19.93 24.21 -23.73
N GLY A 131 -19.01 23.99 -22.81
CA GLY A 131 -19.30 23.66 -21.42
C GLY A 131 -19.84 22.25 -21.22
N LEU A 132 -19.45 21.29 -22.08
CA LEU A 132 -20.03 19.94 -22.12
C LEU A 132 -19.02 18.86 -21.71
N PRO A 133 -18.87 18.59 -20.40
CA PRO A 133 -18.01 17.51 -19.92
C PRO A 133 -18.61 16.14 -20.26
N THR A 134 -17.74 15.14 -20.46
CA THR A 134 -18.13 13.74 -20.70
C THR A 134 -18.37 13.00 -19.39
N ALA A 135 -19.21 11.95 -19.42
CA ALA A 135 -19.36 11.05 -18.27
C ALA A 135 -18.16 10.10 -18.22
N SER A 136 -17.35 10.21 -17.16
CA SER A 136 -16.19 9.35 -16.95
C SER A 136 -15.88 9.21 -15.47
N THR A 137 -15.03 8.25 -15.12
CA THR A 137 -14.50 8.12 -13.74
C THR A 137 -13.65 9.32 -13.30
N ASN A 138 -13.23 10.17 -14.24
CA ASN A 138 -12.51 11.42 -14.01
C ASN A 138 -13.45 12.64 -13.92
N SER A 139 -14.71 12.51 -14.32
CA SER A 139 -15.71 13.58 -14.20
C SER A 139 -16.51 13.39 -12.92
N LYS A 140 -16.06 14.00 -11.82
CA LYS A 140 -16.64 13.80 -10.48
C LYS A 140 -16.40 14.99 -9.56
N ALA A 141 -17.24 15.11 -8.54
CA ALA A 141 -17.02 16.01 -7.41
C ALA A 141 -17.06 15.21 -6.10
N PRO A 142 -15.96 15.20 -5.32
CA PRO A 142 -15.93 14.55 -4.02
C PRO A 142 -16.47 15.45 -2.91
N VAL A 143 -17.13 14.82 -1.95
CA VAL A 143 -17.56 15.41 -0.68
C VAL A 143 -17.06 14.52 0.45
N ASN A 144 -16.46 15.14 1.45
CA ASN A 144 -15.94 14.48 2.64
C ASN A 144 -16.23 15.29 3.90
N ASN A 145 -16.08 14.64 5.06
CA ASN A 145 -16.25 15.29 6.37
C ASN A 145 -14.98 16.03 6.86
N GLY A 146 -14.15 16.55 5.94
CA GLY A 146 -12.89 17.22 6.26
C GLY A 146 -11.66 16.30 6.33
N GLU A 147 -10.59 16.78 6.97
CA GLU A 147 -9.37 15.99 7.20
C GLU A 147 -9.66 14.82 8.14
N GLY A 148 -9.10 13.65 7.83
CA GLY A 148 -9.02 12.54 8.77
C GLY A 148 -7.71 12.59 9.54
N GLU A 149 -7.71 12.16 10.79
CA GLU A 149 -6.50 12.08 11.61
C GLU A 149 -6.27 10.64 12.08
N TRP A 150 -5.22 10.02 11.56
CA TRP A 150 -4.84 8.66 11.92
C TRP A 150 -3.65 8.61 12.85
N PHE A 151 -3.61 7.59 13.70
CA PHE A 151 -2.47 7.34 14.56
C PHE A 151 -2.28 5.85 14.89
N THR A 152 -1.06 5.51 15.28
CA THR A 152 -0.71 4.25 15.96
C THR A 152 0.12 4.56 17.20
N ARG A 153 0.09 3.64 18.16
CA ARG A 153 0.90 3.68 19.37
C ARG A 153 1.84 2.49 19.38
N TYR A 154 3.07 2.73 19.79
CA TYR A 154 4.13 1.73 19.86
C TYR A 154 4.76 1.75 21.24
N TRP A 155 4.97 0.56 21.78
CA TRP A 155 5.70 0.30 23.00
C TRP A 155 6.78 -0.74 22.73
N GLY A 156 7.95 -0.52 23.29
CA GLY A 156 9.03 -1.49 23.24
C GLY A 156 9.85 -1.47 24.51
N GLY A 157 10.18 -2.64 25.02
CA GLY A 157 11.08 -2.84 26.15
C GLY A 157 12.17 -3.83 25.76
N TYR A 158 13.40 -3.62 26.22
CA TYR A 158 14.48 -4.57 25.94
C TYR A 158 15.49 -4.68 27.08
N ILE A 159 16.11 -5.85 27.14
CA ILE A 159 17.32 -6.13 27.91
C ILE A 159 18.30 -6.87 26.99
N GLN A 160 19.56 -6.49 27.04
CA GLN A 160 20.64 -7.20 26.36
C GLN A 160 21.91 -7.16 27.20
N ASP A 161 22.73 -8.18 27.04
CA ASP A 161 24.01 -8.33 27.71
C ASP A 161 25.08 -8.74 26.70
N ASP A 162 26.17 -7.97 26.69
CA ASP A 162 27.39 -8.31 25.98
C ASP A 162 28.36 -8.92 27.02
N TRP A 163 28.48 -10.25 27.02
CA TRP A 163 29.24 -11.01 28.00
C TRP A 163 30.55 -11.55 27.41
N ARG A 164 31.68 -11.06 27.94
CA ARG A 164 33.01 -11.59 27.66
C ARG A 164 33.31 -12.80 28.55
N VAL A 165 32.85 -13.97 28.12
CA VAL A 165 33.04 -15.23 28.85
C VAL A 165 34.53 -15.53 29.07
N THR A 166 35.33 -15.34 28.02
CA THR A 166 36.81 -15.42 28.08
C THR A 166 37.43 -14.33 27.19
N SER A 167 38.77 -14.23 27.15
CA SER A 167 39.47 -13.35 26.21
C SER A 167 39.28 -13.74 24.74
N ARG A 168 38.76 -14.95 24.46
CA ARG A 168 38.51 -15.47 23.11
C ARG A 168 37.04 -15.65 22.79
N PHE A 169 36.15 -15.66 23.77
CA PHE A 169 34.73 -15.96 23.59
C PHE A 169 33.87 -14.83 24.15
N THR A 170 33.04 -14.26 23.28
CA THR A 170 32.02 -13.26 23.64
C THR A 170 30.65 -13.77 23.20
N LEU A 171 29.69 -13.73 24.11
CA LEU A 171 28.28 -14.01 23.88
C LEU A 171 27.50 -12.71 24.02
N ASN A 172 26.66 -12.39 23.04
CA ASN A 172 25.76 -11.25 23.06
C ASN A 172 24.34 -11.79 22.98
N TYR A 173 23.49 -11.48 23.93
CA TYR A 173 22.13 -11.99 23.93
C TYR A 173 21.18 -10.95 24.49
N GLY A 174 19.95 -10.95 23.99
CA GLY A 174 18.94 -10.01 24.44
C GLY A 174 17.56 -10.37 23.97
N LEU A 175 16.59 -9.81 24.66
CA LEU A 175 15.17 -9.91 24.32
C LEU A 175 14.61 -8.51 24.24
N ARG A 176 13.90 -8.25 23.14
CA ARG A 176 13.01 -7.11 23.02
C ARG A 176 11.57 -7.59 22.97
N LEU A 177 10.67 -6.91 23.67
CA LEU A 177 9.23 -7.10 23.59
C LEU A 177 8.63 -5.84 23.01
N ASP A 178 7.94 -5.99 21.88
CA ASP A 178 7.26 -4.89 21.21
C ASP A 178 5.74 -5.06 21.28
N HIS A 179 5.02 -3.95 21.27
CA HIS A 179 3.59 -3.88 21.01
C HIS A 179 3.33 -2.68 20.10
N GLU A 180 2.51 -2.88 19.08
CA GLU A 180 2.10 -1.82 18.16
C GLU A 180 0.59 -1.98 17.97
N ASP A 181 -0.14 -0.89 18.12
CA ASP A 181 -1.57 -0.86 17.87
C ASP A 181 -1.87 -0.90 16.36
N GLY A 182 -3.06 -1.41 16.03
CA GLY A 182 -3.65 -1.18 14.72
C GLY A 182 -3.93 0.31 14.47
N LEU A 183 -4.03 0.68 13.19
CA LEU A 183 -4.32 2.06 12.79
C LEU A 183 -5.70 2.50 13.29
N ARG A 184 -5.73 3.70 13.88
CA ARG A 184 -6.92 4.33 14.47
C ARG A 184 -7.16 5.67 13.79
N GLU A 185 -8.42 6.04 13.60
CA GLU A 185 -8.82 7.41 13.23
C GLU A 185 -9.43 8.08 14.47
N ILE A 186 -9.11 9.35 14.71
CA ILE A 186 -9.40 10.03 15.99
C ILE A 186 -10.90 10.11 16.31
N ASP A 187 -11.75 10.18 15.28
CA ASP A 187 -13.21 10.29 15.37
C ASP A 187 -13.92 8.98 15.00
N ASN A 188 -13.18 7.87 14.89
CA ASN A 188 -13.68 6.57 14.41
C ASN A 188 -14.35 6.63 13.03
N ARG A 189 -13.96 7.59 12.18
CA ARG A 189 -14.45 7.73 10.81
C ARG A 189 -13.72 6.77 9.87
N GLN A 190 -13.69 5.48 10.21
CA GLN A 190 -13.06 4.46 9.38
C GLN A 190 -13.76 3.09 9.45
N THR A 191 -13.62 2.30 8.38
CA THR A 191 -13.89 0.86 8.42
C THR A 191 -12.70 0.10 9.02
N VAL A 192 -13.00 -1.01 9.69
CA VAL A 192 -12.03 -1.88 10.38
C VAL A 192 -12.05 -3.32 9.88
N GLY A 193 -12.94 -3.63 8.93
CA GLY A 193 -13.10 -4.98 8.41
C GLY A 193 -14.29 -5.17 7.47
N PHE A 194 -14.54 -6.43 7.12
CA PHE A 194 -15.70 -6.90 6.36
C PHE A 194 -16.21 -8.20 6.98
N ASP A 195 -17.47 -8.23 7.40
CA ASP A 195 -18.08 -9.41 8.00
C ASP A 195 -18.65 -10.32 6.91
N GLN A 196 -17.88 -11.34 6.53
CA GLN A 196 -18.27 -12.33 5.52
C GLN A 196 -19.43 -13.25 5.96
N ASN A 197 -19.78 -13.27 7.25
CA ASN A 197 -20.76 -14.19 7.80
C ASN A 197 -22.08 -13.51 8.17
N ALA A 198 -22.09 -12.19 8.42
CA ALA A 198 -23.31 -11.46 8.71
C ALA A 198 -24.30 -11.55 7.55
N VAL A 199 -25.58 -11.83 7.87
CA VAL A 199 -26.65 -11.79 6.87
C VAL A 199 -26.87 -10.34 6.46
N ASN A 200 -26.73 -10.06 5.16
CA ASN A 200 -26.92 -8.71 4.66
C ASN A 200 -28.43 -8.38 4.68
N PRO A 201 -28.87 -7.19 5.13
CA PRO A 201 -30.28 -6.82 5.14
C PRO A 201 -30.98 -6.92 3.76
N ILE A 202 -30.23 -6.82 2.66
CA ILE A 202 -30.77 -6.99 1.31
C ILE A 202 -31.26 -8.43 1.04
N ASP A 203 -30.81 -9.42 1.82
CA ASP A 203 -31.23 -10.82 1.72
C ASP A 203 -32.75 -11.01 1.76
N ALA A 204 -33.42 -10.20 2.59
CA ALA A 204 -34.87 -10.24 2.77
C ALA A 204 -35.66 -9.54 1.65
N LEU A 205 -34.98 -8.72 0.83
CA LEU A 205 -35.61 -7.91 -0.21
C LEU A 205 -35.54 -8.56 -1.59
N VAL A 206 -34.54 -9.41 -1.82
CA VAL A 206 -34.25 -9.99 -3.14
C VAL A 206 -35.10 -11.24 -3.37
N PRO A 207 -35.90 -11.31 -4.45
CA PRO A 207 -36.58 -12.53 -4.86
C PRO A 207 -35.57 -13.63 -5.22
N LYS A 208 -35.68 -14.78 -4.54
CA LYS A 208 -34.76 -15.92 -4.75
C LYS A 208 -35.38 -17.06 -5.54
N THR A 209 -36.67 -17.30 -5.36
CA THR A 209 -37.40 -18.40 -6.01
C THR A 209 -37.33 -18.26 -7.53
N GLY A 210 -36.92 -19.32 -8.22
CA GLY A 210 -36.78 -19.32 -9.70
C GLY A 210 -35.57 -18.54 -10.22
N THR A 211 -34.67 -18.10 -9.35
CA THR A 211 -33.43 -17.38 -9.72
C THR A 211 -32.21 -18.21 -9.37
N LEU A 212 -31.03 -17.79 -9.84
CA LEU A 212 -29.75 -18.41 -9.44
C LEU A 212 -29.38 -18.16 -7.97
N LEU A 213 -30.14 -17.32 -7.25
CA LEU A 213 -29.99 -17.09 -5.82
C LEU A 213 -30.87 -18.03 -4.97
N GLY A 214 -31.59 -18.97 -5.60
CA GLY A 214 -32.41 -19.96 -4.90
C GLY A 214 -31.61 -20.75 -3.85
N GLY A 215 -32.06 -20.74 -2.60
CA GLY A 215 -31.39 -21.41 -1.49
C GLY A 215 -30.13 -20.70 -0.96
N LYS A 216 -29.75 -19.54 -1.51
CA LYS A 216 -28.60 -18.76 -1.06
C LYS A 216 -29.01 -17.71 -0.02
N THR A 217 -28.18 -17.53 1.00
CA THR A 217 -28.26 -16.37 1.91
C THR A 217 -27.20 -15.36 1.49
N LEU A 218 -27.63 -14.14 1.19
CA LEU A 218 -26.82 -12.97 0.92
C LEU A 218 -26.19 -12.50 2.24
N ARG A 219 -24.87 -12.35 2.22
CA ARG A 219 -24.02 -12.14 3.40
C ARG A 219 -22.94 -11.14 3.04
N GLY A 220 -22.30 -10.56 4.04
CA GLY A 220 -21.25 -9.57 3.78
C GLY A 220 -21.67 -8.17 4.17
N GLY A 221 -20.69 -7.40 4.63
CA GLY A 221 -20.84 -5.96 4.81
C GLY A 221 -19.66 -5.37 5.56
N LEU A 222 -19.45 -4.08 5.39
CA LEU A 222 -18.36 -3.36 6.03
C LEU A 222 -18.57 -3.26 7.55
N ILE A 223 -17.48 -3.39 8.30
CA ILE A 223 -17.44 -3.19 9.75
C ILE A 223 -16.84 -1.82 10.03
N TYR A 224 -17.50 -1.03 10.86
CA TYR A 224 -17.10 0.34 11.20
C TYR A 224 -16.51 0.42 12.60
N ALA A 225 -15.52 1.30 12.79
CA ALA A 225 -14.86 1.49 14.07
C ALA A 225 -15.88 1.83 15.19
N SER A 226 -15.81 1.11 16.31
CA SER A 226 -16.69 1.29 17.48
C SER A 226 -18.20 1.06 17.24
N VAL A 227 -18.61 0.55 16.07
CA VAL A 227 -20.02 0.27 15.77
C VAL A 227 -20.32 -1.20 16.05
N ASN A 228 -21.46 -1.49 16.71
CA ASN A 228 -21.91 -2.85 17.01
C ASN A 228 -20.87 -3.71 17.76
N GLY A 229 -20.05 -3.10 18.63
CA GLY A 229 -19.00 -3.79 19.39
C GLY A 229 -17.72 -4.10 18.61
N ALA A 230 -17.59 -3.59 17.38
CA ALA A 230 -16.35 -3.70 16.61
C ALA A 230 -15.21 -2.90 17.26
N ASN A 231 -13.98 -3.32 16.95
CA ASN A 231 -12.77 -2.62 17.36
C ASN A 231 -12.74 -1.19 16.79
N ASP A 232 -12.00 -0.30 17.44
CA ASP A 232 -11.73 1.06 16.97
C ASP A 232 -10.41 1.17 16.17
N TYR A 233 -9.82 0.02 15.81
CA TYR A 233 -8.56 -0.08 15.07
C TYR A 233 -8.64 -1.14 13.96
N GLN A 234 -7.80 -0.97 12.93
CA GLN A 234 -7.66 -1.93 11.83
C GLN A 234 -6.70 -3.08 12.15
N GLY A 235 -7.00 -4.26 11.63
CA GLY A 235 -6.15 -5.46 11.71
C GLY A 235 -6.18 -6.17 13.06
N SER A 236 -5.27 -7.14 13.24
CA SER A 236 -5.17 -7.97 14.44
C SER A 236 -3.80 -7.81 15.12
N PRO A 237 -3.51 -6.67 15.77
CA PRO A 237 -2.24 -6.40 16.42
C PRO A 237 -1.96 -7.42 17.53
N LYS A 238 -0.75 -7.98 17.53
CA LYS A 238 -0.30 -8.87 18.61
C LYS A 238 -0.08 -8.05 19.89
N LYS A 239 -0.62 -8.55 21.01
CA LYS A 239 -0.43 -7.94 22.34
C LYS A 239 1.05 -7.87 22.75
N ILE A 240 1.83 -8.91 22.41
CA ILE A 240 3.27 -8.97 22.66
C ILE A 240 3.96 -9.57 21.44
N LYS A 241 5.02 -8.91 20.98
CA LYS A 241 5.87 -9.29 19.85
C LYS A 241 7.29 -9.54 20.37
N PRO A 242 7.65 -10.79 20.74
CA PRO A 242 9.00 -11.10 21.20
C PRO A 242 10.00 -11.05 20.04
N ALA A 243 11.15 -10.43 20.28
CA ALA A 243 12.24 -10.24 19.33
C ALA A 243 13.57 -10.63 20.01
N PRO A 244 13.82 -11.94 20.20
CA PRO A 244 15.09 -12.42 20.72
C PRO A 244 16.23 -12.16 19.73
N ARG A 245 17.42 -11.92 20.28
CA ARG A 245 18.67 -11.78 19.54
C ARG A 245 19.78 -12.51 20.29
N ILE A 246 20.59 -13.24 19.54
CA ILE A 246 21.76 -13.94 20.05
C ILE A 246 22.89 -13.83 19.04
N GLY A 247 24.11 -13.62 19.53
CA GLY A 247 25.31 -13.47 18.73
C GLY A 247 26.51 -14.05 19.46
N VAL A 248 27.36 -14.75 18.74
CA VAL A 248 28.56 -15.42 19.23
C VAL A 248 29.75 -14.89 18.46
N THR A 249 30.84 -14.61 19.18
CA THR A 249 32.15 -14.36 18.59
C THR A 249 33.18 -15.21 19.31
N TYR A 250 33.94 -15.99 18.52
CA TYR A 250 34.95 -16.89 19.04
C TYR A 250 36.27 -16.77 18.25
N ALA A 251 37.33 -16.33 18.93
CA ALA A 251 38.68 -16.36 18.40
C ALA A 251 39.26 -17.77 18.55
N LEU A 252 39.39 -18.48 17.43
CA LEU A 252 40.02 -19.80 17.38
C LEU A 252 41.52 -19.68 17.70
N ASP A 253 42.15 -18.65 17.13
CA ASP A 253 43.54 -18.26 17.38
C ASP A 253 43.69 -16.73 17.21
N THR A 254 44.93 -16.21 17.25
CA THR A 254 45.19 -14.76 17.11
C THR A 254 44.89 -14.20 15.73
N ASN A 255 44.69 -15.06 14.72
CA ASN A 255 44.49 -14.69 13.32
C ASN A 255 43.14 -15.16 12.78
N THR A 256 42.39 -15.99 13.51
CA THR A 256 41.16 -16.63 13.03
C THR A 256 40.02 -16.39 14.01
N VAL A 257 38.92 -15.81 13.51
CA VAL A 257 37.71 -15.54 14.29
C VAL A 257 36.49 -16.10 13.58
N LEU A 258 35.62 -16.74 14.35
CA LEU A 258 34.30 -17.16 13.97
C LEU A 258 33.29 -16.18 14.56
N ARG A 259 32.29 -15.78 13.78
CA ARG A 259 31.14 -15.02 14.26
C ARG A 259 29.87 -15.69 13.76
N SER A 260 28.84 -15.67 14.59
CA SER A 260 27.51 -16.11 14.18
C SER A 260 26.45 -15.36 14.96
N GLY A 261 25.24 -15.31 14.42
CA GLY A 261 24.15 -14.65 15.09
C GLY A 261 22.80 -14.98 14.49
N TYR A 262 21.77 -14.74 15.29
CA TYR A 262 20.37 -14.87 14.94
C TYR A 262 19.57 -13.75 15.62
N GLY A 263 18.58 -13.20 14.91
CA GLY A 263 17.63 -12.27 15.47
C GLY A 263 16.26 -12.37 14.80
N LEU A 264 15.21 -12.24 15.59
CA LEU A 264 13.86 -12.04 15.11
C LEU A 264 13.53 -10.54 15.12
N TYR A 265 13.05 -10.03 14.00
CA TYR A 265 12.68 -8.63 13.82
C TYR A 265 11.24 -8.55 13.36
N TRP A 266 10.46 -7.66 13.98
CA TRP A 266 9.12 -7.32 13.50
C TRP A 266 9.23 -6.12 12.58
N ALA A 267 8.71 -6.24 11.36
CA ALA A 267 8.67 -5.12 10.43
C ALA A 267 7.39 -4.30 10.70
N PRO A 268 7.49 -2.96 10.70
CA PRO A 268 6.32 -2.09 10.85
C PRO A 268 5.41 -2.21 9.63
N TRP A 269 4.12 -1.96 9.82
CA TRP A 269 3.20 -1.82 8.70
C TRP A 269 3.39 -0.48 7.99
N ASN A 270 3.35 -0.51 6.66
CA ASN A 270 3.15 0.70 5.88
C ASN A 270 1.66 1.05 5.86
N TYR A 271 1.32 2.26 6.28
CA TYR A 271 -0.05 2.78 6.21
C TYR A 271 -0.07 3.82 5.08
N PRO A 272 -0.43 3.44 3.85
CA PRO A 272 -0.53 4.39 2.76
C PRO A 272 -1.61 5.45 3.07
N PRO A 273 -1.55 6.63 2.43
CA PRO A 273 -2.49 7.71 2.68
C PRO A 273 -3.93 7.24 2.52
N ALA A 274 -4.82 7.72 3.39
CA ALA A 274 -6.21 7.31 3.37
C ALA A 274 -6.92 7.78 2.09
N GLY A 275 -7.48 6.82 1.35
CA GLY A 275 -8.52 7.03 0.34
C GLY A 275 -9.69 6.09 0.63
N THR A 276 -10.66 5.97 -0.30
CA THR A 276 -11.79 5.03 -0.17
C THR A 276 -11.35 3.61 0.22
N GLY A 277 -10.21 3.16 -0.31
CA GLY A 277 -9.62 1.84 -0.07
C GLY A 277 -9.08 1.55 1.35
N TYR A 278 -8.81 2.58 2.14
CA TYR A 278 -8.14 2.47 3.45
C TYR A 278 -9.05 2.81 4.63
N GLY A 279 -10.33 2.54 4.44
CA GLY A 279 -11.35 2.65 5.48
C GLY A 279 -12.22 3.89 5.41
N GLN A 280 -12.12 4.72 4.36
CA GLN A 280 -12.97 5.92 4.24
C GLN A 280 -14.33 5.69 3.59
N THR A 281 -14.65 4.46 3.16
CA THR A 281 -15.97 4.13 2.62
C THR A 281 -17.08 4.53 3.60
N GLY A 282 -17.98 5.40 3.16
CA GLY A 282 -19.07 5.97 3.97
C GLY A 282 -18.76 7.37 4.53
N PHE A 283 -17.50 7.71 4.80
CA PHE A 283 -17.07 9.00 5.34
C PHE A 283 -16.54 9.98 4.27
N ALA A 284 -16.30 9.48 3.07
CA ALA A 284 -16.10 10.25 1.85
C ALA A 284 -16.94 9.65 0.72
N ARG A 285 -17.44 10.50 -0.19
CA ARG A 285 -18.15 10.06 -1.39
C ARG A 285 -17.84 10.96 -2.58
N SER A 286 -17.69 10.33 -3.74
CA SER A 286 -17.65 11.01 -5.03
C SER A 286 -19.01 10.95 -5.71
N THR A 287 -19.45 12.07 -6.26
CA THR A 287 -20.59 12.13 -7.20
C THR A 287 -20.03 12.14 -8.61
N PHE A 288 -20.34 11.12 -9.40
CA PHE A 288 -19.92 11.05 -10.80
C PHE A 288 -20.88 11.80 -11.68
N LEU A 289 -20.34 12.51 -12.68
CA LEU A 289 -21.12 13.28 -13.62
C LEU A 289 -21.92 12.34 -14.52
N SER A 290 -23.23 12.55 -14.59
CA SER A 290 -24.10 11.84 -15.53
C SER A 290 -24.27 12.67 -16.79
N GLN A 291 -24.09 12.05 -17.95
CA GLN A 291 -24.16 12.72 -19.24
C GLN A 291 -24.99 11.90 -20.25
N SER A 292 -25.48 12.54 -21.30
CA SER A 292 -26.04 11.86 -22.48
C SER A 292 -24.93 11.27 -23.36
N SER A 293 -25.31 10.44 -24.33
CA SER A 293 -24.39 10.01 -25.39
C SER A 293 -24.35 11.05 -26.53
N ALA A 294 -23.35 10.97 -27.39
CA ALA A 294 -23.20 11.86 -28.55
C ALA A 294 -24.45 11.87 -29.46
N GLU A 295 -25.16 10.74 -29.51
CA GLU A 295 -26.29 10.47 -30.40
C GLU A 295 -27.63 10.96 -29.83
N SER A 296 -27.65 11.46 -28.59
CA SER A 296 -28.88 11.82 -27.86
C SER A 296 -29.28 13.29 -28.00
N GLU A 297 -28.55 14.10 -28.79
CA GLU A 297 -28.75 15.54 -29.13
C GLU A 297 -28.93 16.54 -27.97
N VAL A 298 -29.22 16.12 -26.74
CA VAL A 298 -29.47 16.98 -25.58
C VAL A 298 -28.51 16.61 -24.44
N PRO A 299 -27.55 17.49 -24.08
CA PRO A 299 -26.74 17.34 -22.88
C PRO A 299 -27.59 17.29 -21.60
N LYS A 300 -27.26 16.37 -20.68
CA LYS A 300 -27.93 16.27 -19.36
C LYS A 300 -27.37 17.25 -18.34
N ALA A 301 -26.11 17.61 -18.48
CA ALA A 301 -25.39 18.49 -17.57
C ALA A 301 -24.39 19.35 -18.34
N THR A 302 -24.15 20.57 -17.85
CA THR A 302 -23.15 21.51 -18.36
C THR A 302 -22.18 21.88 -17.26
N LEU A 303 -21.06 22.54 -17.58
CA LEU A 303 -20.15 23.09 -16.57
C LEU A 303 -20.82 24.09 -15.63
N ASP A 304 -21.82 24.84 -16.09
CA ASP A 304 -22.57 25.76 -15.24
C ASP A 304 -23.32 25.01 -14.14
N ASN A 305 -23.90 23.84 -14.43
CA ASN A 305 -24.56 23.00 -13.44
C ASN A 305 -24.23 21.52 -13.66
N PRO A 306 -23.05 21.06 -13.22
CA PRO A 306 -22.54 19.74 -13.55
C PRO A 306 -23.25 18.61 -12.80
N PHE A 307 -23.91 18.95 -11.69
CA PHE A 307 -24.63 18.00 -10.82
C PHE A 307 -26.03 18.56 -10.51
N PRO A 308 -26.97 18.55 -11.46
CA PRO A 308 -28.31 19.13 -11.27
C PRO A 308 -29.13 18.41 -10.18
N ALA A 309 -28.83 17.14 -9.89
CA ALA A 309 -29.42 16.38 -8.79
C ALA A 309 -28.72 16.61 -7.43
N GLY A 310 -27.69 17.46 -7.38
CA GLY A 310 -26.86 17.69 -6.20
C GLY A 310 -25.74 16.67 -6.03
N LEU A 311 -24.91 16.89 -5.00
CA LEU A 311 -23.80 16.01 -4.63
C LEU A 311 -24.21 15.00 -3.55
N LEU A 312 -23.81 13.75 -3.74
CA LEU A 312 -23.90 12.69 -2.74
C LEU A 312 -23.09 13.07 -1.50
N GLN A 313 -23.75 13.06 -0.34
CA GLN A 313 -23.13 13.37 0.94
C GLN A 313 -22.56 12.10 1.60
N PRO A 314 -21.48 12.20 2.39
CA PRO A 314 -21.04 11.13 3.28
C PRO A 314 -22.19 10.68 4.20
N ILE A 315 -22.37 9.37 4.31
CA ILE A 315 -23.46 8.74 5.08
C ILE A 315 -22.97 8.20 6.43
N GLY A 316 -21.65 8.27 6.67
CA GLY A 316 -20.98 7.60 7.78
C GLY A 316 -21.25 6.09 7.78
N SER A 317 -21.46 5.55 8.96
CA SER A 317 -21.78 4.12 9.17
C SER A 317 -23.27 3.81 9.17
N SER A 318 -24.15 4.77 8.82
CA SER A 318 -25.60 4.66 9.03
C SER A 318 -26.27 3.53 8.24
N LEU A 319 -25.78 3.22 7.04
CA LEU A 319 -26.28 2.10 6.24
C LEU A 319 -25.78 0.73 6.73
N GLY A 320 -24.80 0.69 7.64
CA GLY A 320 -24.21 -0.55 8.14
C GLY A 320 -23.80 -1.49 7.01
N LEU A 321 -24.29 -2.73 7.07
CA LEU A 321 -23.99 -3.79 6.09
C LEU A 321 -24.50 -3.48 4.67
N LEU A 322 -25.46 -2.56 4.49
CA LEU A 322 -25.91 -2.13 3.17
C LEU A 322 -24.92 -1.19 2.48
N THR A 323 -23.88 -0.71 3.18
CA THR A 323 -22.92 0.21 2.57
C THR A 323 -22.16 -0.47 1.43
N GLY A 324 -22.25 0.10 0.23
CA GLY A 324 -21.54 -0.37 -0.96
C GLY A 324 -22.19 -1.55 -1.67
N VAL A 325 -23.36 -2.01 -1.20
CA VAL A 325 -24.18 -2.97 -1.95
C VAL A 325 -24.47 -2.41 -3.35
N GLY A 326 -24.35 -3.28 -4.34
CA GLY A 326 -24.48 -2.93 -5.76
C GLY A 326 -23.20 -2.44 -6.42
N GLY A 327 -22.13 -2.19 -5.66
CA GLY A 327 -20.86 -1.67 -6.17
C GLY A 327 -19.64 -2.37 -5.60
N GLN A 328 -18.46 -1.83 -5.91
CA GLN A 328 -17.21 -2.27 -5.31
C GLN A 328 -17.09 -1.79 -3.86
N VAL A 329 -16.51 -2.62 -3.01
CA VAL A 329 -16.08 -2.21 -1.66
C VAL A 329 -14.65 -2.64 -1.38
N ASP A 330 -13.99 -1.85 -0.54
CA ASP A 330 -12.61 -2.05 -0.14
C ASP A 330 -12.51 -2.06 1.39
N PHE A 331 -11.64 -2.91 1.92
CA PHE A 331 -11.36 -2.97 3.36
C PHE A 331 -9.95 -3.48 3.65
N ILE A 332 -9.45 -3.15 4.83
CA ILE A 332 -8.19 -3.68 5.35
C ILE A 332 -8.44 -5.04 5.99
N ASP A 333 -7.66 -6.05 5.65
CA ASP A 333 -7.75 -7.38 6.26
C ASP A 333 -7.71 -7.28 7.79
N GLN A 334 -8.87 -7.54 8.41
CA GLN A 334 -9.05 -7.51 9.86
C GLN A 334 -8.24 -8.58 10.59
N THR A 335 -7.77 -9.60 9.87
CA THR A 335 -6.93 -10.69 10.38
C THR A 335 -5.45 -10.47 10.10
N LYS A 336 -5.05 -9.37 9.46
CA LYS A 336 -3.65 -9.10 9.14
C LYS A 336 -2.78 -9.19 10.38
N GLY A 337 -1.69 -9.93 10.22
CA GLY A 337 -0.72 -10.21 11.26
C GLY A 337 0.37 -9.14 11.34
N SER A 338 1.39 -9.47 12.14
CA SER A 338 2.59 -8.64 12.26
C SER A 338 3.70 -9.26 11.40
N PRO A 339 4.19 -8.55 10.37
CA PRO A 339 5.32 -8.99 9.56
C PRO A 339 6.55 -9.29 10.41
N LYS A 340 7.19 -10.44 10.16
CA LYS A 340 8.39 -10.86 10.89
C LYS A 340 9.49 -11.38 9.97
N VAL A 341 10.72 -11.09 10.34
CA VAL A 341 11.93 -11.50 9.63
C VAL A 341 12.90 -12.14 10.62
N HIS A 342 13.21 -13.40 10.36
CA HIS A 342 14.32 -14.09 11.01
C HIS A 342 15.58 -13.78 10.21
N GLN A 343 16.56 -13.11 10.82
CA GLN A 343 17.87 -12.88 10.22
C GLN A 343 18.90 -13.74 10.94
N TYR A 344 19.78 -14.36 10.17
CA TYR A 344 20.86 -15.17 10.71
C TYR A 344 22.08 -15.08 9.82
N SER A 345 23.25 -15.14 10.44
CA SER A 345 24.52 -15.14 9.74
C SER A 345 25.58 -15.97 10.47
N ALA A 346 26.55 -16.45 9.72
CA ALA A 346 27.75 -17.07 10.25
C ALA A 346 28.93 -16.75 9.32
N ASP A 347 30.05 -16.29 9.87
CA ASP A 347 31.27 -16.02 9.13
C ASP A 347 32.52 -16.53 9.84
N ILE A 348 33.50 -16.93 9.04
CA ILE A 348 34.86 -17.16 9.48
C ILE A 348 35.77 -16.17 8.77
N GLN A 349 36.57 -15.47 9.56
CA GLN A 349 37.58 -14.55 9.05
C GLN A 349 38.96 -15.03 9.50
N ARG A 350 39.90 -15.09 8.55
CA ARG A 350 41.30 -15.39 8.83
C ARG A 350 42.23 -14.33 8.24
N GLN A 351 43.13 -13.82 9.08
CA GLN A 351 44.28 -13.06 8.63
C GLN A 351 45.37 -14.02 8.13
N LEU A 352 45.89 -13.72 6.94
CA LEU A 352 46.97 -14.42 6.28
C LEU A 352 48.21 -13.50 6.19
N PRO A 353 49.40 -14.08 5.96
CA PRO A 353 50.61 -13.30 5.73
C PRO A 353 50.46 -12.27 4.61
N GLY A 354 51.30 -11.23 4.66
CA GLY A 354 51.27 -10.16 3.65
C GLY A 354 50.11 -9.18 3.81
N GLY A 355 49.49 -9.10 4.99
CA GLY A 355 48.39 -8.16 5.25
C GLY A 355 47.10 -8.47 4.48
N LEU A 356 46.89 -9.76 4.19
CA LEU A 356 45.69 -10.30 3.56
C LEU A 356 44.73 -10.80 4.64
N ALA A 357 43.43 -10.55 4.48
CA ALA A 357 42.38 -11.15 5.30
C ALA A 357 41.29 -11.69 4.38
N ILE A 358 40.84 -12.91 4.66
CA ILE A 358 39.76 -13.57 3.93
C ILE A 358 38.62 -13.82 4.90
N THR A 359 37.41 -13.46 4.50
CA THR A 359 36.18 -13.79 5.21
C THR A 359 35.28 -14.60 4.29
N ILE A 360 34.76 -15.72 4.80
CA ILE A 360 33.71 -16.50 4.15
C ILE A 360 32.52 -16.46 5.08
N GLY A 361 31.40 -15.96 4.59
CA GLY A 361 30.17 -15.76 5.34
C GLY A 361 28.98 -16.42 4.67
N TYR A 362 28.00 -16.79 5.47
CA TYR A 362 26.65 -17.14 5.04
C TYR A 362 25.67 -16.20 5.74
N VAL A 363 24.72 -15.67 4.99
CA VAL A 363 23.63 -14.85 5.51
C VAL A 363 22.29 -15.40 5.01
N GLY A 364 21.29 -15.38 5.87
CA GLY A 364 19.94 -15.71 5.49
C GLY A 364 18.91 -14.81 6.16
N ALA A 365 17.81 -14.62 5.45
CA ALA A 365 16.65 -13.90 5.95
C ALA A 365 15.36 -14.64 5.56
N THR A 366 14.57 -15.04 6.56
CA THR A 366 13.27 -15.69 6.38
C THR A 366 12.16 -14.75 6.83
N GLY A 367 11.40 -14.23 5.86
CA GLY A 367 10.21 -13.42 6.09
C GLY A 367 8.95 -14.27 6.18
N ARG A 368 8.08 -13.99 7.16
CA ARG A 368 6.76 -14.61 7.34
C ARG A 368 5.74 -13.54 7.71
N ASP A 369 4.49 -13.75 7.32
CA ASP A 369 3.38 -12.83 7.57
C ASP A 369 3.67 -11.41 7.07
N ILE A 370 4.45 -11.31 5.99
CA ILE A 370 4.78 -10.06 5.29
C ILE A 370 3.60 -9.65 4.38
N GLY A 371 3.50 -8.39 3.98
CA GLY A 371 2.49 -7.99 3.00
C GLY A 371 2.74 -8.67 1.66
N TYR A 372 1.70 -9.23 1.02
CA TYR A 372 1.81 -9.80 -0.32
C TYR A 372 2.31 -8.79 -1.37
N GLY A 373 2.00 -7.51 -1.19
CA GLY A 373 2.40 -6.41 -2.08
C GLY A 373 3.82 -5.89 -1.91
N GLY A 374 4.61 -6.43 -0.98
CA GLY A 374 5.93 -5.88 -0.68
C GLY A 374 5.83 -4.46 -0.12
N VAL A 375 6.51 -3.51 -0.77
CA VAL A 375 6.39 -2.07 -0.44
C VAL A 375 5.13 -1.41 -1.01
N THR A 376 4.49 -2.07 -1.98
CA THR A 376 3.17 -1.69 -2.52
C THR A 376 2.06 -2.38 -1.74
N ASP A 377 0.83 -1.89 -1.84
CA ASP A 377 -0.32 -2.65 -1.34
C ASP A 377 -0.82 -3.58 -2.44
N ALA A 378 -1.09 -4.83 -2.06
CA ALA A 378 -1.63 -5.84 -2.96
C ALA A 378 -3.09 -6.09 -2.62
N ILE A 379 -3.88 -6.25 -3.67
CA ILE A 379 -5.32 -6.43 -3.55
C ILE A 379 -5.67 -7.89 -3.78
N ILE A 380 -6.51 -8.42 -2.89
CA ILE A 380 -7.15 -9.72 -3.07
C ILE A 380 -8.65 -9.49 -3.19
N ASN A 381 -9.21 -9.84 -4.35
CA ASN A 381 -10.66 -9.79 -4.54
C ASN A 381 -11.31 -11.05 -3.97
N ILE A 382 -11.92 -10.94 -2.79
CA ILE A 382 -12.58 -12.08 -2.13
C ILE A 382 -13.92 -12.44 -2.76
N ASN A 383 -14.42 -11.61 -3.70
CA ASN A 383 -15.69 -11.82 -4.39
C ASN A 383 -15.53 -12.32 -5.83
N GLN A 384 -14.46 -13.05 -6.11
CA GLN A 384 -14.31 -13.73 -7.39
C GLN A 384 -15.16 -15.00 -7.46
N ILE A 385 -15.48 -15.45 -8.67
CA ILE A 385 -16.11 -16.76 -8.87
C ILE A 385 -15.02 -17.81 -8.68
N ASP A 386 -15.28 -18.81 -7.83
CA ASP A 386 -14.38 -19.94 -7.69
C ASP A 386 -14.20 -20.65 -9.05
N PRO A 387 -12.98 -20.77 -9.58
CA PRO A 387 -12.72 -21.50 -10.82
C PRO A 387 -13.26 -22.94 -10.81
N ALA A 388 -13.31 -23.61 -9.66
CA ALA A 388 -13.91 -24.94 -9.55
C ALA A 388 -15.42 -24.92 -9.81
N VAL A 389 -16.13 -23.92 -9.27
CA VAL A 389 -17.58 -23.72 -9.52
C VAL A 389 -17.83 -23.41 -10.99
N ALA A 390 -17.01 -22.53 -11.60
CA ALA A 390 -17.13 -22.21 -13.02
C ALA A 390 -16.92 -23.46 -13.91
N ARG A 391 -15.89 -24.28 -13.61
CA ARG A 391 -15.63 -25.54 -14.34
C ARG A 391 -16.74 -26.57 -14.15
N GLN A 392 -17.32 -26.66 -12.95
CA GLN A 392 -18.40 -27.60 -12.67
C GLN A 392 -19.68 -27.24 -13.44
N LEU A 393 -20.05 -25.95 -13.47
CA LEU A 393 -21.29 -25.50 -14.09
C LEU A 393 -21.18 -25.39 -15.61
N PHE A 394 -20.01 -24.96 -16.12
CA PHE A 394 -19.81 -24.64 -17.54
C PHE A 394 -18.48 -25.22 -18.06
N PRO A 395 -18.29 -26.55 -18.06
CA PRO A 395 -17.03 -27.15 -18.49
C PRO A 395 -16.74 -26.86 -19.97
N LEU A 396 -15.49 -26.46 -20.28
CA LEU A 396 -14.99 -26.31 -21.66
C LEU A 396 -13.51 -26.67 -21.74
N GLY A 397 -13.21 -27.83 -22.34
CA GLY A 397 -11.84 -28.36 -22.37
C GLY A 397 -11.28 -28.58 -20.96
N SER A 398 -10.08 -28.07 -20.69
CA SER A 398 -9.46 -28.06 -19.35
C SER A 398 -9.91 -26.88 -18.45
N GLY A 399 -10.79 -26.01 -18.96
CA GLY A 399 -11.27 -24.81 -18.28
C GLY A 399 -12.79 -24.74 -18.21
N TRP A 400 -13.32 -23.52 -18.28
CA TRP A 400 -14.75 -23.24 -18.28
C TRP A 400 -15.12 -22.32 -19.45
N ASP A 401 -16.39 -22.34 -19.87
CA ASP A 401 -16.89 -21.45 -20.92
C ASP A 401 -17.16 -20.04 -20.36
N PRO A 402 -16.33 -19.02 -20.69
CA PRO A 402 -16.54 -17.66 -20.21
C PRO A 402 -17.81 -17.01 -20.78
N THR A 403 -18.33 -17.50 -21.91
CA THR A 403 -19.55 -16.98 -22.55
C THR A 403 -20.76 -17.24 -21.67
N LYS A 404 -20.81 -18.39 -21.01
CA LYS A 404 -21.89 -18.74 -20.07
C LYS A 404 -21.88 -17.85 -18.83
N LEU A 405 -20.72 -17.40 -18.37
CA LEU A 405 -20.64 -16.47 -17.24
C LEU A 405 -21.07 -15.05 -17.65
N ARG A 406 -20.79 -14.64 -18.89
CA ARG A 406 -21.14 -13.30 -19.41
C ARG A 406 -22.56 -13.21 -19.98
N GLU A 407 -23.29 -14.32 -20.03
CA GLU A 407 -24.66 -14.35 -20.52
C GLU A 407 -25.55 -13.42 -19.68
N SER A 408 -26.29 -12.55 -20.36
CA SER A 408 -27.24 -11.62 -19.73
C SER A 408 -28.53 -12.35 -19.40
N ILE A 409 -28.93 -12.32 -18.12
CA ILE A 409 -30.12 -12.99 -17.59
C ILE A 409 -30.98 -12.01 -16.80
N ALA A 410 -32.20 -12.41 -16.44
CA ALA A 410 -33.08 -11.61 -15.59
C ALA A 410 -32.39 -11.27 -14.25
N ASN A 411 -32.49 -10.00 -13.87
CA ASN A 411 -31.84 -9.49 -12.67
C ASN A 411 -32.76 -9.57 -11.44
N PRO A 412 -32.45 -10.41 -10.42
CA PRO A 412 -33.25 -10.48 -9.21
C PRO A 412 -33.15 -9.23 -8.34
N PHE A 413 -32.16 -8.36 -8.55
CA PHE A 413 -32.00 -7.10 -7.82
C PHE A 413 -32.80 -5.94 -8.40
N PHE A 414 -33.33 -6.08 -9.62
CA PHE A 414 -33.97 -4.99 -10.34
C PHE A 414 -35.16 -4.39 -9.57
N GLY A 415 -35.19 -3.06 -9.46
CA GLY A 415 -36.23 -2.32 -8.74
C GLY A 415 -36.04 -2.23 -7.22
N ILE A 416 -35.01 -2.88 -6.65
CA ILE A 416 -34.70 -2.78 -5.22
C ILE A 416 -33.74 -1.61 -5.01
N ALA A 417 -34.20 -0.54 -4.36
CA ALA A 417 -33.42 0.68 -4.16
C ALA A 417 -32.09 0.44 -3.39
N GLN A 418 -32.10 -0.48 -2.43
CA GLN A 418 -30.94 -0.86 -1.62
C GLN A 418 -29.89 -1.66 -2.42
N ALA A 419 -30.21 -2.14 -3.62
CA ALA A 419 -29.30 -2.90 -4.46
C ALA A 419 -28.32 -2.02 -5.26
N GLY A 420 -28.31 -0.69 -5.03
CA GLY A 420 -27.41 0.23 -5.72
C GLY A 420 -27.55 0.13 -7.24
N GLU A 421 -26.43 0.09 -7.96
CA GLU A 421 -26.40 -0.01 -9.42
C GLU A 421 -27.08 -1.29 -9.93
N LEU A 422 -26.98 -2.39 -9.18
CA LEU A 422 -27.68 -3.64 -9.51
C LEU A 422 -29.19 -3.49 -9.48
N GLY A 423 -29.74 -2.49 -8.79
CA GLY A 423 -31.17 -2.20 -8.79
C GLY A 423 -31.68 -1.51 -10.06
N THR A 424 -30.79 -0.98 -10.89
CA THR A 424 -31.15 -0.04 -11.97
C THR A 424 -31.35 -0.69 -13.33
N THR A 425 -30.84 -1.91 -13.54
CA THR A 425 -30.90 -2.60 -14.84
C THR A 425 -31.78 -3.86 -14.77
N PRO A 426 -32.64 -4.12 -15.77
CA PRO A 426 -33.54 -5.29 -15.76
C PRO A 426 -32.81 -6.62 -15.99
N THR A 427 -31.57 -6.57 -16.49
CA THR A 427 -30.73 -7.73 -16.75
C THR A 427 -29.36 -7.60 -16.09
N ILE A 428 -28.74 -8.75 -15.80
CA ILE A 428 -27.45 -8.87 -15.12
C ILE A 428 -26.63 -10.01 -15.75
N GLN A 429 -25.30 -9.92 -15.72
CA GLN A 429 -24.45 -11.03 -16.14
C GLN A 429 -24.59 -12.20 -15.16
N ARG A 430 -24.77 -13.41 -15.68
CA ARG A 430 -24.88 -14.65 -14.88
C ARG A 430 -23.78 -14.77 -13.83
N GLY A 431 -22.54 -14.44 -14.20
CA GLY A 431 -21.39 -14.52 -13.33
C GLY A 431 -21.53 -13.71 -12.05
N GLN A 432 -22.22 -12.57 -12.08
CA GLN A 432 -22.44 -11.74 -10.89
C GLN A 432 -23.23 -12.49 -9.81
N LEU A 433 -24.25 -13.27 -10.20
CA LEU A 433 -25.06 -14.07 -9.27
C LEU A 433 -24.31 -15.29 -8.69
N LEU A 434 -23.26 -15.73 -9.39
CA LEU A 434 -22.41 -16.87 -8.99
C LEU A 434 -21.25 -16.48 -8.05
N ARG A 435 -20.99 -15.18 -7.87
CA ARG A 435 -19.98 -14.70 -6.90
C ARG A 435 -20.35 -15.08 -5.47
N PRO A 436 -19.39 -15.25 -4.53
CA PRO A 436 -19.65 -15.55 -3.13
C PRO A 436 -20.66 -14.58 -2.48
N PHE A 437 -20.50 -13.29 -2.75
CA PHE A 437 -21.31 -12.17 -2.27
C PHE A 437 -21.95 -11.44 -3.48
N PRO A 438 -23.00 -12.02 -4.10
CA PRO A 438 -23.51 -11.57 -5.40
C PRO A 438 -24.19 -10.19 -5.36
N GLU A 439 -24.52 -9.69 -4.17
CA GLU A 439 -25.03 -8.33 -3.93
C GLU A 439 -23.95 -7.24 -3.99
N PHE A 440 -22.66 -7.62 -4.00
CA PHE A 440 -21.53 -6.69 -4.17
C PHE A 440 -20.83 -6.93 -5.50
N GLY A 441 -20.21 -5.89 -6.05
CA GLY A 441 -19.26 -5.99 -7.15
C GLY A 441 -17.95 -6.63 -6.69
N ASP A 442 -16.82 -6.01 -6.97
CA ASP A 442 -15.55 -6.49 -6.41
C ASP A 442 -15.44 -6.17 -4.91
N ILE A 443 -14.88 -7.09 -4.13
CA ILE A 443 -14.59 -6.87 -2.71
C ILE A 443 -13.09 -6.99 -2.52
N TYR A 444 -12.42 -5.85 -2.42
CA TYR A 444 -10.97 -5.76 -2.35
C TYR A 444 -10.49 -5.76 -0.91
N MET A 445 -9.77 -6.82 -0.56
CA MET A 445 -9.09 -6.99 0.71
C MET A 445 -7.63 -6.58 0.55
N HIS A 446 -7.24 -5.58 1.33
CA HIS A 446 -5.90 -4.98 1.33
C HIS A 446 -5.06 -5.50 2.49
N GLN A 447 -3.74 -5.33 2.40
CA GLN A 447 -2.80 -5.60 3.49
C GLN A 447 -2.85 -7.03 4.07
N THR A 448 -3.16 -8.01 3.24
CA THR A 448 -3.23 -9.42 3.65
C THR A 448 -1.83 -9.96 3.92
N THR A 449 -1.68 -10.70 5.02
CA THR A 449 -0.39 -11.30 5.42
C THR A 449 -0.39 -12.82 5.48
N ALA A 450 -1.55 -13.44 5.70
CA ALA A 450 -1.63 -14.87 5.97
C ALA A 450 -1.10 -15.70 4.80
N GLY A 451 -0.12 -16.59 5.05
CA GLY A 451 0.47 -17.44 4.00
C GLY A 451 1.60 -16.80 3.19
N SER A 452 1.86 -15.50 3.37
CA SER A 452 2.99 -14.82 2.76
C SER A 452 4.34 -15.30 3.32
N LYS A 453 5.34 -15.34 2.45
CA LYS A 453 6.67 -15.82 2.79
C LYS A 453 7.73 -15.31 1.83
N ARG A 454 8.91 -15.07 2.38
CA ARG A 454 10.13 -14.74 1.64
C ARG A 454 11.32 -15.48 2.23
N GLN A 455 12.22 -15.93 1.38
CA GLN A 455 13.46 -16.58 1.75
C GLN A 455 14.62 -15.99 0.97
N TYR A 456 15.60 -15.46 1.69
CA TYR A 456 16.88 -15.08 1.14
C TYR A 456 17.99 -15.92 1.76
N ASN A 457 18.91 -16.38 0.94
CA ASN A 457 20.14 -17.05 1.36
C ASN A 457 21.30 -16.53 0.50
N ALA A 458 22.44 -16.26 1.09
CA ALA A 458 23.63 -15.90 0.33
C ALA A 458 24.93 -16.39 0.99
N LEU A 459 25.87 -16.77 0.13
CA LEU A 459 27.27 -16.98 0.45
C LEU A 459 28.04 -15.71 0.09
N GLU A 460 28.87 -15.24 1.01
CA GLU A 460 29.67 -14.03 0.86
C GLU A 460 31.15 -14.37 1.00
N LEU A 461 31.96 -13.91 0.04
CA LEU A 461 33.40 -13.94 0.08
C LEU A 461 33.90 -12.50 0.14
N LEU A 462 34.74 -12.19 1.14
CA LEU A 462 35.40 -10.90 1.26
C LEU A 462 36.91 -11.12 1.36
N VAL A 463 37.65 -10.39 0.54
CA VAL A 463 39.12 -10.39 0.53
C VAL A 463 39.60 -8.97 0.75
N ASP A 464 40.28 -8.74 1.86
CA ASP A 464 40.88 -7.47 2.25
C ASP A 464 42.40 -7.57 2.17
N LYS A 465 43.03 -6.77 1.32
CA LYS A 465 44.49 -6.65 1.23
C LYS A 465 44.92 -5.23 1.60
N ARG A 466 45.68 -5.10 2.68
CA ARG A 466 46.31 -3.83 3.06
C ARG A 466 47.44 -3.49 2.09
N LEU A 467 47.50 -2.22 1.67
CA LEU A 467 48.66 -1.64 1.00
C LEU A 467 49.75 -1.36 2.03
N GLY A 468 50.98 -1.82 1.77
CA GLY A 468 52.14 -1.69 2.67
C GLY A 468 53.09 -2.89 2.58
N GLY A 469 54.30 -2.74 3.10
CA GLY A 469 55.29 -3.83 3.24
C GLY A 469 55.95 -4.31 1.92
N GLY A 470 56.04 -3.45 0.90
CA GLY A 470 56.64 -3.79 -0.40
C GLY A 470 55.69 -4.49 -1.38
N HIS A 471 54.41 -4.61 -1.06
CA HIS A 471 53.41 -5.20 -1.96
C HIS A 471 52.82 -4.17 -2.92
N TRP A 472 52.80 -4.50 -4.21
CA TRP A 472 52.33 -3.63 -5.29
C TRP A 472 50.80 -3.51 -5.42
N TRP A 473 50.03 -4.25 -4.61
CA TRP A 473 48.57 -4.26 -4.67
C TRP A 473 47.92 -4.25 -3.29
N GLY A 474 46.71 -3.67 -3.25
CA GLY A 474 45.78 -3.78 -2.15
C GLY A 474 44.39 -3.35 -2.56
N GLY A 475 43.44 -3.53 -1.66
CA GLY A 475 42.03 -3.28 -1.91
C GLY A 475 41.12 -4.29 -1.24
N ARG A 476 39.83 -4.03 -1.36
CA ARG A 476 38.76 -4.87 -0.87
C ARG A 476 38.01 -5.45 -2.06
N TYR A 477 37.87 -6.76 -2.09
CA TYR A 477 37.12 -7.49 -3.09
C TYR A 477 36.01 -8.26 -2.40
N SER A 478 34.79 -8.12 -2.88
CA SER A 478 33.62 -8.82 -2.33
C SER A 478 32.90 -9.56 -3.45
N TYR A 479 32.46 -10.77 -3.15
CA TYR A 479 31.59 -11.54 -4.02
C TYR A 479 30.47 -12.16 -3.21
N THR A 480 29.23 -11.96 -3.67
CA THR A 480 28.03 -12.52 -3.06
C THR A 480 27.35 -13.42 -4.08
N TYR A 481 27.13 -14.68 -3.70
CA TYR A 481 26.25 -15.60 -4.40
C TYR A 481 24.96 -15.77 -3.61
N GLY A 482 23.86 -15.22 -4.09
CA GLY A 482 22.58 -15.17 -3.39
C GLY A 482 21.44 -15.85 -4.14
N ARG A 483 20.36 -16.14 -3.41
CA ARG A 483 19.07 -16.54 -3.98
C ARG A 483 17.94 -16.01 -3.12
N THR A 484 16.97 -15.40 -3.77
CA THR A 484 15.78 -14.80 -3.16
C THR A 484 14.52 -15.43 -3.77
N MET A 485 13.65 -15.95 -2.92
CA MET A 485 12.35 -16.49 -3.31
C MET A 485 11.26 -15.85 -2.46
N ASP A 486 10.10 -15.59 -3.05
CA ASP A 486 8.93 -15.05 -2.37
C ASP A 486 7.65 -15.46 -3.09
N ASN A 487 6.51 -15.25 -2.43
CA ASN A 487 5.19 -15.31 -3.05
C ASN A 487 4.55 -13.92 -3.10
N GLN A 488 5.37 -12.87 -3.26
CA GLN A 488 4.89 -11.49 -3.32
C GLN A 488 4.53 -11.11 -4.76
N PHE A 489 3.44 -10.37 -4.92
CA PHE A 489 2.90 -9.93 -6.21
C PHE A 489 2.59 -8.44 -6.17
N GLY A 490 2.39 -7.80 -7.32
CA GLY A 490 2.21 -6.35 -7.43
C GLY A 490 3.48 -5.49 -7.27
N GLU A 491 4.53 -6.03 -6.66
CA GLU A 491 5.80 -5.31 -6.56
C GLU A 491 6.51 -5.26 -7.92
N SER A 492 6.94 -4.07 -8.34
CA SER A 492 7.69 -3.84 -9.57
C SER A 492 9.15 -3.47 -9.27
N SER A 493 10.06 -3.88 -10.13
CA SER A 493 11.47 -3.52 -10.10
C SER A 493 11.87 -2.77 -11.36
N ASN A 494 13.05 -2.13 -11.36
CA ASN A 494 13.65 -1.59 -12.58
C ASN A 494 13.87 -2.67 -13.66
N TYR A 495 13.82 -3.95 -13.30
CA TYR A 495 14.04 -5.10 -14.16
C TYR A 495 12.72 -5.80 -14.59
N GLY A 496 11.56 -5.41 -14.05
CA GLY A 496 10.28 -5.99 -14.43
C GLY A 496 9.08 -5.42 -13.68
N ARG A 497 7.96 -5.21 -14.40
CA ARG A 497 6.66 -4.83 -13.81
C ARG A 497 5.84 -6.08 -13.52
N ARG A 498 5.28 -6.21 -12.32
CA ARG A 498 4.29 -7.26 -11.97
C ARG A 498 2.89 -6.65 -11.89
N THR A 499 1.88 -7.43 -12.24
CA THR A 499 0.47 -7.09 -12.02
C THR A 499 0.15 -7.06 -10.53
N ALA A 500 -0.68 -6.12 -10.09
CA ALA A 500 -1.06 -5.90 -8.68
C ALA A 500 -2.01 -6.96 -8.08
N THR A 501 -2.18 -8.09 -8.75
CA THR A 501 -3.12 -9.16 -8.39
C THR A 501 -2.43 -10.52 -8.53
N PRO A 502 -2.80 -11.52 -7.71
CA PRO A 502 -2.26 -12.85 -7.86
C PRO A 502 -2.88 -13.54 -9.09
N GLN A 503 -2.26 -14.62 -9.57
CA GLN A 503 -2.75 -15.49 -10.62
C GLN A 503 -4.02 -16.25 -10.18
N ASN A 504 -4.08 -16.62 -8.90
CA ASN A 504 -5.23 -17.32 -8.32
C ASN A 504 -5.49 -16.85 -6.89
N ASN A 505 -6.60 -16.12 -6.67
CA ASN A 505 -6.99 -15.63 -5.33
C ASN A 505 -7.25 -16.77 -4.33
N TYR A 506 -7.52 -17.98 -4.80
CA TYR A 506 -7.78 -19.16 -3.96
C TYR A 506 -6.53 -19.99 -3.65
N ASP A 507 -5.40 -19.72 -4.33
CA ASP A 507 -4.13 -20.40 -4.10
C ASP A 507 -2.95 -19.42 -4.18
N LEU A 508 -2.83 -18.58 -3.16
CA LEU A 508 -1.71 -17.65 -3.00
C LEU A 508 -0.38 -18.36 -2.69
N GLY A 509 -0.41 -19.68 -2.43
CA GLY A 509 0.78 -20.48 -2.23
C GLY A 509 1.52 -20.74 -3.53
N ALA A 510 0.78 -20.86 -4.64
CA ALA A 510 1.30 -21.06 -5.99
C ALA A 510 2.15 -19.88 -6.50
N GLU A 511 2.00 -18.69 -5.92
CA GLU A 511 2.83 -17.51 -6.24
C GLU A 511 4.31 -17.68 -5.83
N TYR A 512 4.65 -18.67 -5.00
CA TYR A 512 6.00 -18.83 -4.47
C TYR A 512 7.01 -19.21 -5.56
N SER A 513 7.86 -18.26 -5.93
CA SER A 513 8.79 -18.37 -7.04
C SER A 513 10.07 -17.58 -6.77
N LEU A 514 10.95 -17.46 -7.77
CA LEU A 514 12.09 -16.54 -7.68
C LEU A 514 11.56 -15.09 -7.57
N SER A 515 12.16 -14.33 -6.66
CA SER A 515 11.84 -12.92 -6.48
C SER A 515 12.15 -12.13 -7.75
N ASN A 516 11.35 -11.11 -8.07
CA ASN A 516 11.63 -10.15 -9.15
C ASN A 516 12.85 -9.25 -8.89
N PHE A 517 13.38 -9.24 -7.67
CA PHE A 517 14.64 -8.57 -7.32
C PHE A 517 15.78 -9.56 -7.07
N ASP A 518 15.60 -10.84 -7.43
CA ASP A 518 16.66 -11.82 -7.27
C ASP A 518 17.86 -11.44 -8.15
N SER A 519 19.01 -11.37 -7.52
CA SER A 519 20.27 -10.98 -8.15
C SER A 519 21.32 -11.95 -7.64
N PRO A 520 21.50 -13.08 -8.36
CA PRO A 520 22.28 -14.20 -7.82
C PRO A 520 23.76 -13.89 -7.65
N HIS A 521 24.31 -13.03 -8.49
CA HIS A 521 25.74 -12.71 -8.49
C HIS A 521 25.94 -11.22 -8.31
N ARG A 522 26.72 -10.85 -7.29
CA ARG A 522 27.18 -9.47 -7.08
C ARG A 522 28.66 -9.49 -6.77
N ALA A 523 29.43 -8.71 -7.51
CA ALA A 523 30.86 -8.54 -7.31
C ALA A 523 31.18 -7.06 -7.11
N GLY A 524 32.09 -6.76 -6.19
CA GLY A 524 32.56 -5.42 -5.90
C GLY A 524 34.07 -5.43 -5.69
N ALA A 525 34.74 -4.39 -6.19
CA ALA A 525 36.15 -4.18 -5.96
C ALA A 525 36.38 -2.71 -5.65
N ASN A 526 37.11 -2.42 -4.58
CA ASN A 526 37.56 -1.06 -4.26
C ASN A 526 39.07 -1.07 -4.09
N ARG A 527 39.76 -0.19 -4.83
CA ARG A 527 41.20 0.02 -4.74
C ARG A 527 41.45 1.36 -4.05
N PRO A 528 42.31 1.41 -3.03
CA PRO A 528 42.75 2.68 -2.48
C PRO A 528 43.51 3.44 -3.56
N ALA A 529 43.09 4.68 -3.85
CA ALA A 529 43.86 5.56 -4.70
C ALA A 529 45.20 5.83 -4.02
N ALA A 530 46.30 5.44 -4.65
CA ALA A 530 47.63 5.80 -4.20
C ALA A 530 47.84 7.29 -4.52
N GLY A 531 47.69 8.16 -3.51
CA GLY A 531 48.16 9.54 -3.62
C GLY A 531 49.68 9.54 -3.55
N SER A 532 50.36 9.74 -4.69
CA SER A 532 51.76 10.16 -4.70
C SER A 532 51.83 11.69 -4.60
N HIS A 533 52.65 12.19 -3.67
CA HIS A 533 53.07 13.58 -3.66
C HIS A 533 53.85 13.92 -4.94
N GLY A 534 53.59 15.11 -5.49
CA GLY A 534 54.55 15.86 -6.32
C GLY A 534 54.47 15.67 -7.82
N HIS A 535 53.42 16.18 -8.47
CA HIS A 535 53.52 17.15 -9.57
C HIS A 535 52.12 17.65 -9.92
N ALA A 536 51.98 18.97 -10.08
CA ALA A 536 50.73 19.61 -10.41
C ALA A 536 50.23 19.14 -11.78
N GLU A 537 49.07 18.49 -11.83
CA GLU A 537 48.28 18.41 -13.04
C GLU A 537 46.79 18.52 -12.71
N ARG A 538 46.13 19.39 -13.45
CA ARG A 538 44.78 19.90 -13.23
C ARG A 538 43.75 18.78 -13.28
N ASP A 539 42.94 18.68 -12.23
CA ASP A 539 41.64 18.03 -12.24
C ASP A 539 40.74 18.67 -13.32
N VAL A 540 40.60 18.00 -14.46
CA VAL A 540 39.47 18.21 -15.37
C VAL A 540 38.47 17.09 -15.08
N ARG A 541 37.40 17.44 -14.38
CA ARG A 541 36.17 16.65 -14.29
C ARG A 541 35.72 16.24 -15.70
N ALA A 542 35.82 14.95 -16.01
CA ALA A 542 35.15 14.35 -17.16
C ALA A 542 33.95 13.51 -16.67
N GLY A 543 32.91 14.21 -16.20
CA GLY A 543 31.56 13.70 -16.17
C GLY A 543 30.80 14.20 -17.40
N ARG A 544 30.93 13.51 -18.55
CA ARG A 544 29.93 13.59 -19.63
C ARG A 544 28.96 12.43 -19.39
N ARG A 545 27.74 12.67 -18.89
CA ARG A 545 26.55 13.10 -19.66
C ARG A 545 26.46 12.38 -21.01
N MET A 546 25.78 11.24 -21.01
CA MET A 546 25.01 10.74 -22.15
C MET A 546 23.64 10.33 -21.61
N GLU A 547 22.69 11.24 -21.72
CA GLU A 547 21.27 10.89 -21.89
C GLU A 547 20.72 11.90 -22.91
N ARG A 548 20.57 11.42 -24.15
CA ARG A 548 19.79 12.04 -25.20
C ARG A 548 19.21 10.90 -26.05
N VAL A 549 18.00 10.49 -25.72
CA VAL A 549 17.03 9.85 -26.61
C VAL A 549 15.70 10.44 -26.11
N GLY A 550 15.05 11.37 -26.79
CA GLY A 550 14.64 11.31 -28.17
C GLY A 550 13.12 11.13 -28.13
N GLY A 551 12.38 12.24 -28.06
CA GLY A 551 10.93 12.22 -28.17
C GLY A 551 10.51 11.81 -29.58
N ARG A 552 9.54 10.90 -29.63
CA ARG A 552 8.31 11.00 -30.41
C ARG A 552 7.28 10.09 -29.77
#